data_AF-A0A1A3GLU4-F1
#
_entry.id   AF-A0A1A3GLU4-F1
#
_cell.length_a   1.000
_cell.length_b   1.000
_cell.length_c   1.000
_cell.angle_alpha   90.00
_cell.angle_beta   90.00
_cell.angle_gamma   90.00
#
_symmetry.space_group_name_H-M   'P 1'
#
loop_
_entity.id
_entity.type
_entity.pdbx_description
1 polymer ?
#
loop_
_entity_poly.entity_id
_entity_poly.type
_entity_poly.pdbx_seq_one_letter_code
_entity_poly.pdbx_strand_id
1 'polypeptide(L)'
;MPATVIEACVSIYRDDATDEMYESLLSEAMDEIRRLQRVTSYVSGVPVRPASLEAMPPYIPRATGSVGESGFRADGEAAIYVLPQNIARLPSRRDFDAAEMQAFDSFLSRSDGAFSGYLASQSEARAALLHRGDARSSLLASATACEVFLDDFLKHLLWEQLASPEGCLAMFVEKSAITTVLTRTRKELGPLIGGNWNDHTQRDLGDWQACVARLRHRTIHGGYVPTLDEARAALDASDRLRDHAAGVLVRRLKKFPRTALMLIGSRALEARGQLTKAVRCEIESGGAEQWGERFVRWRKCLAGLVERELEPFSPDQRDAYLIGIVTGRGRLEFVRHHRESGLAANAELLARSQSIEHLEDLAAAMPDGGEPISIAVHDDVPTRLTEDWVAEHRRLPLCGVMANGADFY
;
A
#
# COMPACT_ATOMS: atom_id res chain seq x y z
N MET A 1 20.66 -0.64 27.88
CA MET A 1 20.36 -0.07 26.55
C MET A 1 18.86 -0.01 26.42
N PRO A 2 18.26 1.10 25.99
CA PRO A 2 16.83 1.12 25.66
C PRO A 2 16.60 0.17 24.48
N ALA A 3 15.72 -0.81 24.70
CA ALA A 3 15.25 -1.72 23.67
C ALA A 3 13.79 -1.37 23.40
N THR A 4 13.44 -1.10 22.14
CA THR A 4 12.02 -1.11 21.74
C THR A 4 11.62 -2.58 21.69
N VAL A 5 10.89 -3.02 22.70
CA VAL A 5 10.27 -4.34 22.72
C VAL A 5 8.92 -4.20 22.04
N ILE A 6 8.68 -4.97 20.98
CA ILE A 6 7.34 -5.16 20.45
C ILE A 6 6.87 -6.49 21.05
N GLU A 7 5.94 -6.40 21.99
CA GLU A 7 5.29 -7.56 22.59
C GLU A 7 3.98 -7.82 21.83
N ALA A 8 3.88 -8.97 21.19
CA ALA A 8 2.62 -9.46 20.65
C ALA A 8 2.06 -10.51 21.62
N CYS A 9 0.85 -10.29 22.11
CA CYS A 9 0.13 -11.23 22.96
C CYS A 9 -1.16 -11.64 22.24
N VAL A 10 -1.38 -12.95 22.14
CA VAL A 10 -2.61 -13.50 21.57
C VAL A 10 -3.24 -14.41 22.62
N SER A 11 -4.51 -14.19 22.91
CA SER A 11 -5.29 -15.02 23.83
C SER A 11 -6.27 -15.88 23.04
N ILE A 12 -6.18 -17.20 23.19
CA ILE A 12 -7.07 -18.15 22.53
C ILE A 12 -7.98 -18.76 23.60
N TYR A 13 -9.29 -18.55 23.46
CA TYR A 13 -10.31 -19.00 24.41
C TYR A 13 -11.14 -20.16 23.82
N ARG A 14 -10.44 -21.18 23.30
CA ARG A 14 -11.06 -22.36 22.68
C ARG A 14 -10.29 -23.62 23.03
N ASP A 15 -11.01 -24.69 23.36
CA ASP A 15 -10.43 -25.99 23.70
C ASP A 15 -9.95 -26.78 22.46
N ASP A 16 -10.33 -26.34 21.25
CA ASP A 16 -10.08 -27.01 19.95
C ASP A 16 -9.09 -26.26 19.04
N ALA A 17 -8.18 -25.44 19.58
CA ALA A 17 -7.21 -24.70 18.79
C ALA A 17 -6.24 -25.62 18.04
N THR A 18 -6.07 -25.41 16.72
CA THR A 18 -5.19 -26.21 15.86
C THR A 18 -3.84 -25.52 15.62
N ASP A 19 -2.82 -26.28 15.21
CA ASP A 19 -1.51 -25.75 14.83
C ASP A 19 -1.62 -24.70 13.70
N GLU A 20 -2.51 -24.91 12.73
CA GLU A 20 -2.81 -23.94 11.66
C GLU A 20 -3.31 -22.60 12.21
N MET A 21 -4.13 -22.61 13.27
CA MET A 21 -4.58 -21.38 13.92
C MET A 21 -3.41 -20.65 14.59
N TYR A 22 -2.51 -21.36 15.27
CA TYR A 22 -1.33 -20.74 15.88
C TYR A 22 -0.39 -20.15 14.83
N GLU A 23 -0.18 -20.84 13.71
CA GLU A 23 0.64 -20.36 12.60
C GLU A 23 0.03 -19.09 11.97
N SER A 24 -1.28 -19.07 11.74
CA SER A 24 -2.00 -17.87 11.27
C SER A 24 -1.81 -16.68 12.21
N LEU A 25 -2.02 -16.89 13.52
CA LEU A 25 -1.91 -15.84 14.54
C LEU A 25 -0.47 -15.33 14.68
N LEU A 26 0.52 -16.22 14.60
CA LEU A 26 1.93 -15.83 14.59
C LEU A 26 2.29 -15.03 13.34
N SER A 27 1.78 -15.44 12.17
CA SER A 27 1.96 -14.73 10.91
C SER A 27 1.38 -13.31 10.99
N GLU A 28 0.16 -13.16 11.52
CA GLU A 28 -0.48 -11.86 11.76
C GLU A 28 0.35 -10.98 12.71
N ALA A 29 0.83 -11.54 13.82
CA ALA A 29 1.69 -10.83 14.77
C ALA A 29 3.00 -10.37 14.10
N MET A 30 3.61 -11.22 13.28
CA MET A 30 4.82 -10.89 12.53
C MET A 30 4.58 -9.78 11.50
N ASP A 31 3.43 -9.77 10.85
CA ASP A 31 3.05 -8.71 9.91
C ASP A 31 2.86 -7.36 10.61
N GLU A 32 2.30 -7.35 11.82
CA GLU A 32 2.20 -6.13 12.63
C GLU A 32 3.58 -5.64 13.10
N ILE A 33 4.47 -6.55 13.54
CA ILE A 33 5.86 -6.20 13.87
C ILE A 33 6.56 -5.56 12.65
N ARG A 34 6.42 -6.18 11.47
CA ARG A 34 7.00 -5.64 10.22
C ARG A 34 6.41 -4.28 9.87
N ARG A 35 5.11 -4.08 10.09
CA ARG A 35 4.43 -2.78 9.89
C ARG A 35 5.06 -1.71 10.77
N LEU A 36 5.22 -1.96 12.07
CA LEU A 36 5.87 -1.03 13.01
C LEU A 36 7.35 -0.76 12.65
N GLN A 37 8.09 -1.79 12.22
CA GLN A 37 9.46 -1.65 11.75
C GLN A 37 9.58 -0.76 10.51
N ARG A 38 8.66 -0.91 9.54
CA ARG A 38 8.59 -0.06 8.34
C ARG A 38 8.33 1.40 8.71
N VAL A 39 7.33 1.65 9.55
CA VAL A 39 7.01 3.01 10.02
C VAL A 39 8.20 3.64 10.75
N THR A 40 8.87 2.88 11.62
CA THR A 40 10.09 3.32 12.30
C THR A 40 11.20 3.69 11.30
N SER A 41 11.42 2.84 10.29
CA SER A 41 12.39 3.08 9.21
C SER A 41 12.09 4.38 8.46
N TYR A 42 10.82 4.66 8.19
CA TYR A 42 10.40 5.88 7.48
C TYR A 42 10.62 7.14 8.31
N VAL A 43 10.23 7.14 9.57
CA VAL A 43 10.39 8.31 10.45
C VAL A 43 11.86 8.59 10.75
N SER A 44 12.63 7.55 11.06
CA SER A 44 14.06 7.69 11.40
C SER A 44 14.98 7.86 10.20
N GLY A 45 14.55 7.46 9.01
CA GLY A 45 15.40 7.33 7.82
C GLY A 45 16.44 6.21 7.92
N VAL A 46 16.44 5.43 9.01
CA VAL A 46 17.38 4.34 9.24
C VAL A 46 16.76 3.05 8.72
N PRO A 47 17.39 2.37 7.73
CA PRO A 47 16.85 1.12 7.21
C PRO A 47 16.74 0.07 8.31
N VAL A 48 15.63 -0.64 8.31
CA VAL A 48 15.37 -1.75 9.22
C VAL A 48 15.27 -3.02 8.38
N ARG A 49 15.91 -4.11 8.85
CA ARG A 49 15.68 -5.45 8.31
C ARG A 49 14.34 -5.95 8.85
N PRO A 50 13.33 -6.21 8.01
CA PRO A 50 12.06 -6.75 8.49
C PRO A 50 12.28 -8.10 9.19
N ALA A 51 11.62 -8.31 10.31
CA ALA A 51 11.61 -9.60 10.98
C ALA A 51 10.86 -10.62 10.10
N SER A 52 11.38 -11.83 9.95
CA SER A 52 10.65 -12.95 9.35
C SER A 52 10.99 -14.21 10.13
N LEU A 53 10.09 -15.19 10.17
CA LEU A 53 10.32 -16.43 10.93
C LEU A 53 11.58 -17.16 10.42
N GLU A 54 11.79 -17.14 9.11
CA GLU A 54 12.92 -17.75 8.40
C GLU A 54 14.23 -16.95 8.61
N ALA A 55 14.12 -15.65 8.86
CA ALA A 55 15.23 -14.75 9.12
C ALA A 55 15.49 -14.55 10.61
N MET A 56 14.62 -15.06 11.50
CA MET A 56 14.87 -15.05 12.93
C MET A 56 16.12 -15.88 13.19
N PRO A 57 17.01 -15.45 14.10
CA PRO A 57 18.17 -16.24 14.44
C PRO A 57 17.70 -17.63 14.89
N PRO A 58 18.15 -18.73 14.26
CA PRO A 58 18.03 -20.03 14.88
C PRO A 58 18.99 -19.98 16.06
N TYR A 59 18.48 -19.71 17.26
CA TYR A 59 19.27 -19.89 18.46
C TYR A 59 19.71 -21.34 18.45
N ILE A 60 21.02 -21.60 18.33
CA ILE A 60 21.56 -22.95 18.53
C ILE A 60 21.98 -22.99 19.99
N PRO A 61 21.13 -23.48 20.91
CA PRO A 61 21.59 -23.76 22.26
C PRO A 61 22.70 -24.81 22.16
N ARG A 62 23.90 -24.46 22.66
CA ARG A 62 24.99 -25.41 22.83
C ARG A 62 25.22 -25.63 24.32
N ALA A 63 25.42 -26.88 24.69
CA ALA A 63 26.01 -27.22 25.97
C ALA A 63 27.28 -28.03 25.67
N THR A 64 28.40 -27.64 26.25
CA THR A 64 29.56 -28.54 26.32
C THR A 64 29.42 -29.44 27.53
N GLY A 65 29.98 -30.64 27.47
CA GLY A 65 29.85 -31.62 28.53
C GLY A 65 30.70 -32.85 28.31
N SER A 66 30.88 -33.62 29.37
CA SER A 66 31.59 -34.89 29.38
C SER A 66 30.76 -36.02 28.76
N VAL A 67 31.41 -36.97 28.08
CA VAL A 67 30.78 -38.23 27.65
C VAL A 67 31.36 -39.38 28.46
N GLY A 68 30.51 -40.11 29.18
CA GLY A 68 30.89 -41.28 29.98
C GLY A 68 30.00 -42.49 29.72
N GLU A 69 30.16 -43.55 30.52
CA GLU A 69 29.43 -44.83 30.36
C GLU A 69 27.90 -44.70 30.47
N SER A 70 27.40 -43.63 31.11
CA SER A 70 25.98 -43.32 31.27
C SER A 70 25.44 -42.33 30.23
N GLY A 71 26.26 -41.95 29.23
CA GLY A 71 25.90 -41.01 28.16
C GLY A 71 26.51 -39.63 28.33
N PHE A 72 26.00 -38.68 27.55
CA PHE A 72 26.42 -37.28 27.59
C PHE A 72 25.86 -36.59 28.84
N ARG A 73 26.72 -35.91 29.60
CA ARG A 73 26.35 -35.08 30.75
C ARG A 73 26.75 -33.65 30.46
N ALA A 74 25.78 -32.74 30.42
CA ALA A 74 26.00 -31.30 30.22
C ALA A 74 26.57 -30.64 31.50
N ASP A 75 27.84 -30.89 31.80
CA ASP A 75 28.58 -30.34 32.94
C ASP A 75 29.57 -29.23 32.56
N GLY A 76 29.58 -28.81 31.29
CA GLY A 76 30.35 -27.68 30.78
C GLY A 76 29.53 -26.38 30.68
N GLU A 77 30.00 -25.47 29.83
CA GLU A 77 29.38 -24.17 29.59
C GLU A 77 28.09 -24.34 28.76
N ALA A 78 26.97 -23.88 29.31
CA ALA A 78 25.74 -23.66 28.54
C ALA A 78 25.83 -22.27 27.88
N ALA A 79 25.83 -22.24 26.55
CA ALA A 79 25.90 -21.01 25.79
C ALA A 79 24.91 -21.05 24.64
N ILE A 80 24.42 -19.88 24.24
CA ILE A 80 23.69 -19.74 22.98
C ILE A 80 24.75 -19.45 21.92
N TYR A 81 24.86 -20.32 20.91
CA TYR A 81 25.69 -20.01 19.75
C TYR A 81 24.92 -18.98 18.91
N VAL A 82 25.20 -17.70 19.18
CA VAL A 82 24.75 -16.61 18.34
C VAL A 82 25.68 -16.63 17.13
N LEU A 83 25.20 -17.15 15.98
CA LEU A 83 25.82 -16.88 14.67
C LEU A 83 26.21 -15.41 14.67
N PRO A 84 27.43 -15.01 14.24
CA PRO A 84 27.87 -13.63 14.30
C PRO A 84 26.82 -12.80 13.60
N GLN A 85 25.95 -12.21 14.41
CA GLN A 85 24.93 -11.32 13.93
C GLN A 85 25.74 -10.24 13.25
N ASN A 86 25.22 -9.70 12.16
CA ASN A 86 25.54 -8.32 11.82
C ASN A 86 24.99 -7.43 12.96
N ILE A 87 25.53 -7.55 14.19
CA ILE A 87 25.64 -6.50 15.22
C ILE A 87 26.63 -5.46 14.68
N ALA A 88 26.58 -5.19 13.37
CA ALA A 88 27.22 -4.06 12.76
C ALA A 88 26.37 -2.86 13.18
N ARG A 89 26.59 -2.45 14.43
CA ARG A 89 25.95 -1.32 15.12
C ARG A 89 24.46 -1.58 15.37
N LEU A 90 24.11 -1.94 16.60
CA LEU A 90 22.85 -1.45 17.14
C LEU A 90 22.94 0.07 17.00
N PRO A 91 22.18 0.73 16.09
CA PRO A 91 22.23 2.17 16.01
C PRO A 91 21.93 2.70 17.42
N SER A 92 22.69 3.70 17.88
CA SER A 92 22.28 4.43 19.08
C SER A 92 20.92 5.05 18.77
N ARG A 93 19.85 4.37 19.17
CA ARG A 93 18.51 4.86 18.91
C ARG A 93 18.22 5.94 19.92
N ARG A 94 17.89 7.12 19.40
CA ARG A 94 17.25 8.18 20.16
C ARG A 94 15.76 7.88 20.23
N ASP A 95 15.15 8.25 21.34
CA ASP A 95 13.69 8.27 21.40
C ASP A 95 13.17 9.28 20.37
N PHE A 96 12.01 8.96 19.78
CA PHE A 96 11.33 9.90 18.91
C PHE A 96 10.89 11.12 19.71
N ASP A 97 11.16 12.29 19.17
CA ASP A 97 10.57 13.51 19.69
C ASP A 97 9.05 13.53 19.43
N ALA A 98 8.32 14.48 20.03
CA ALA A 98 6.87 14.56 19.87
C ALA A 98 6.43 14.70 18.40
N ALA A 99 7.23 15.36 17.56
CA ALA A 99 6.91 15.53 16.14
C ALA A 99 7.16 14.23 15.35
N GLU A 100 8.20 13.48 15.70
CA GLU A 100 8.46 12.15 15.15
C GLU A 100 7.42 11.13 15.59
N MET A 101 6.94 11.18 16.84
CA MET A 101 5.82 10.35 17.29
C MET A 101 4.53 10.69 16.53
N GLN A 102 4.25 11.96 16.29
CA GLN A 102 3.10 12.35 15.46
C GLN A 102 3.24 11.84 14.02
N ALA A 103 4.45 11.89 13.45
CA ALA A 103 4.71 11.32 12.13
C ALA A 103 4.56 9.79 12.14
N PHE A 104 5.03 9.13 13.20
CA PHE A 104 4.89 7.69 13.40
C PHE A 104 3.42 7.28 13.41
N ASP A 105 2.59 7.90 14.25
CA ASP A 105 1.15 7.61 14.32
C ASP A 105 0.47 7.87 12.97
N SER A 106 0.82 8.97 12.31
CA SER A 106 0.30 9.32 10.99
C SER A 106 0.71 8.33 9.89
N PHE A 107 1.87 7.67 9.99
CA PHE A 107 2.28 6.65 9.03
C PHE A 107 1.71 5.28 9.38
N LEU A 108 1.55 4.98 10.67
CA LEU A 108 0.94 3.75 11.14
C LEU A 108 -0.51 3.65 10.65
N SER A 109 -1.28 4.74 10.73
CA SER A 109 -2.63 4.80 10.16
C SER A 109 -2.67 4.73 8.62
N ARG A 110 -1.52 4.88 7.95
CA ARG A 110 -1.37 4.90 6.48
C ARG A 110 -0.50 3.77 5.92
N SER A 111 -0.38 2.62 6.59
CA SER A 111 0.57 1.57 6.18
C SER A 111 0.41 1.07 4.73
N ASP A 112 -0.79 1.21 4.15
CA ASP A 112 -1.09 0.90 2.74
C ASP A 112 -1.25 2.14 1.84
N GLY A 113 -0.96 3.33 2.36
CA GLY A 113 -1.23 4.62 1.74
C GLY A 113 -0.41 4.92 0.48
N ALA A 114 -0.53 6.15 -0.01
CA ALA A 114 0.21 6.62 -1.16
C ALA A 114 1.73 6.40 -0.97
N PHE A 115 2.39 5.86 -1.99
CA PHE A 115 3.84 5.62 -2.02
C PHE A 115 4.38 4.59 -1.01
N SER A 116 3.54 3.88 -0.26
CA SER A 116 3.99 2.88 0.72
C SER A 116 4.85 1.78 0.08
N GLY A 117 4.47 1.29 -1.10
CA GLY A 117 5.23 0.29 -1.85
C GLY A 117 6.61 0.79 -2.32
N TYR A 118 6.71 2.07 -2.69
CA TYR A 118 7.99 2.72 -2.98
C TYR A 118 8.87 2.74 -1.73
N LEU A 119 8.35 3.26 -0.62
CA LEU A 119 9.11 3.40 0.62
C LEU A 119 9.56 2.03 1.17
N ALA A 120 8.71 1.01 1.09
CA ALA A 120 9.05 -0.36 1.48
C ALA A 120 10.19 -0.92 0.61
N SER A 121 10.08 -0.80 -0.71
CA SER A 121 11.11 -1.26 -1.64
C SER A 121 12.42 -0.49 -1.50
N GLN A 122 12.36 0.81 -1.21
CA GLN A 122 13.54 1.63 -0.95
C GLN A 122 14.23 1.24 0.37
N SER A 123 13.46 0.98 1.43
CA SER A 123 13.99 0.49 2.70
C SER A 123 14.67 -0.87 2.50
N GLU A 124 14.06 -1.77 1.73
CA GLU A 124 14.64 -3.07 1.41
C GLU A 124 15.93 -2.94 0.59
N ALA A 125 15.96 -2.04 -0.40
CA ALA A 125 17.17 -1.76 -1.17
C ALA A 125 18.33 -1.30 -0.28
N ARG A 126 18.06 -0.35 0.63
CA ARG A 126 19.04 0.13 1.61
C ARG A 126 19.49 -0.98 2.55
N ALA A 127 18.57 -1.79 3.06
CA ALA A 127 18.89 -2.90 3.96
C ALA A 127 19.77 -3.97 3.26
N ALA A 128 19.44 -4.32 2.02
CA ALA A 128 20.22 -5.24 1.19
C ALA A 128 21.66 -4.75 1.03
N LEU A 129 21.82 -3.46 0.68
CA LEU A 129 23.13 -2.86 0.47
C LEU A 129 23.94 -2.73 1.75
N LEU A 130 23.35 -2.13 2.80
CA LEU A 130 24.09 -1.72 3.99
C LEU A 130 24.26 -2.85 5.01
N HIS A 131 23.29 -3.74 5.14
CA HIS A 131 23.33 -4.79 6.16
C HIS A 131 23.70 -6.16 5.62
N ARG A 132 23.53 -6.42 4.32
CA ARG A 132 23.81 -7.73 3.72
C ARG A 132 24.93 -7.70 2.69
N GLY A 133 25.32 -6.51 2.21
CA GLY A 133 26.27 -6.40 1.10
C GLY A 133 25.75 -7.05 -0.18
N ASP A 134 24.42 -7.19 -0.32
CA ASP A 134 23.79 -7.89 -1.43
C ASP A 134 23.44 -6.88 -2.54
N ALA A 135 24.37 -6.72 -3.47
CA ALA A 135 24.24 -5.81 -4.61
C ALA A 135 23.04 -6.18 -5.51
N ARG A 136 22.77 -7.48 -5.70
CA ARG A 136 21.70 -7.95 -6.57
C ARG A 136 20.34 -7.62 -5.97
N SER A 137 20.11 -7.98 -4.71
CA SER A 137 18.86 -7.66 -4.04
C SER A 137 18.65 -6.15 -3.91
N SER A 138 19.71 -5.39 -3.63
CA SER A 138 19.63 -3.92 -3.59
C SER A 138 19.18 -3.32 -4.94
N LEU A 139 19.79 -3.77 -6.04
CA LEU A 139 19.42 -3.32 -7.38
C LEU A 139 17.97 -3.67 -7.72
N LEU A 140 17.55 -4.90 -7.47
CA LEU A 140 16.19 -5.35 -7.80
C LEU A 140 15.15 -4.59 -6.97
N ALA A 141 15.40 -4.41 -5.67
CA ALA A 141 14.52 -3.61 -4.81
C ALA A 141 14.50 -2.13 -5.24
N SER A 142 15.63 -1.55 -5.69
CA SER A 142 15.68 -0.19 -6.25
C SER A 142 14.87 -0.06 -7.54
N ALA A 143 14.91 -1.09 -8.40
CA ALA A 143 14.10 -1.14 -9.61
C ALA A 143 12.61 -1.18 -9.30
N THR A 144 12.19 -2.07 -8.40
CA THR A 144 10.81 -2.12 -7.91
C THR A 144 10.39 -0.79 -7.30
N ALA A 145 11.24 -0.17 -6.47
CA ALA A 145 10.96 1.12 -5.88
C ALA A 145 10.68 2.20 -6.95
N CYS A 146 11.52 2.31 -7.98
CA CYS A 146 11.32 3.29 -9.04
C CYS A 146 10.06 3.03 -9.87
N GLU A 147 9.79 1.77 -10.23
CA GLU A 147 8.61 1.39 -11.01
C GLU A 147 7.32 1.70 -10.22
N VAL A 148 7.24 1.25 -8.96
CA VAL A 148 6.11 1.53 -8.07
C VAL A 148 5.95 3.03 -7.82
N PHE A 149 7.05 3.75 -7.61
CA PHE A 149 7.04 5.19 -7.39
C PHE A 149 6.41 5.95 -8.56
N LEU A 150 6.89 5.73 -9.78
CA LEU A 150 6.38 6.43 -10.97
C LEU A 150 4.91 6.12 -11.22
N ASP A 151 4.50 4.87 -10.99
CA ASP A 151 3.11 4.45 -11.15
C ASP A 151 2.20 5.07 -10.09
N ASP A 152 2.57 4.98 -8.81
CA ASP A 152 1.81 5.61 -7.72
C ASP A 152 1.77 7.13 -7.88
N PHE A 153 2.86 7.74 -8.36
CA PHE A 153 2.92 9.18 -8.62
C PHE A 153 1.93 9.59 -9.70
N LEU A 154 1.92 8.91 -10.85
CA LEU A 154 0.93 9.16 -11.90
C LEU A 154 -0.50 8.95 -11.39
N LYS A 155 -0.77 7.83 -10.72
CA LYS A 155 -2.09 7.48 -10.18
C LYS A 155 -2.59 8.54 -9.21
N HIS A 156 -1.73 9.03 -8.31
CA HIS A 156 -2.12 10.04 -7.32
C HIS A 156 -2.41 11.40 -7.96
N LEU A 157 -1.69 11.77 -9.03
CA LEU A 157 -1.98 13.00 -9.79
C LEU A 157 -3.31 12.91 -10.54
N LEU A 158 -3.63 11.75 -11.12
CA LEU A 158 -4.91 11.49 -11.80
C LEU A 158 -6.07 11.53 -10.80
N TRP A 159 -5.91 10.85 -9.66
CA TRP A 159 -6.87 10.84 -8.57
C TRP A 159 -7.16 12.24 -8.03
N GLU A 160 -6.12 13.05 -7.80
CA GLU A 160 -6.29 14.43 -7.32
C GLU A 160 -6.96 15.35 -8.37
N GLN A 161 -6.82 15.04 -9.67
CA GLN A 161 -7.56 15.69 -10.76
C GLN A 161 -8.99 15.16 -10.94
N LEU A 162 -9.46 14.30 -10.03
CA LEU A 162 -10.79 13.71 -10.10
C LEU A 162 -11.00 12.86 -11.36
N ALA A 163 -9.95 12.23 -11.88
CA ALA A 163 -10.09 11.22 -12.90
C ALA A 163 -10.65 9.93 -12.28
N SER A 164 -11.76 9.42 -12.83
CA SER A 164 -12.34 8.13 -12.43
C SER A 164 -11.40 6.98 -12.82
N PRO A 165 -11.36 5.86 -12.07
CA PRO A 165 -10.57 4.69 -12.44
C PRO A 165 -10.85 4.20 -13.87
N GLU A 166 -12.11 4.16 -14.29
CA GLU A 166 -12.51 3.69 -15.64
C GLU A 166 -11.96 4.61 -16.74
N GLY A 167 -12.05 5.93 -16.53
CA GLY A 167 -11.52 6.93 -17.45
C GLY A 167 -9.99 6.87 -17.61
N CYS A 168 -9.28 6.26 -16.67
CA CYS A 168 -7.83 6.07 -16.72
C CYS A 168 -7.40 4.76 -17.38
N LEU A 169 -8.30 3.81 -17.62
CA LEU A 169 -7.95 2.45 -18.07
C LEU A 169 -7.07 2.44 -19.33
N ALA A 170 -7.40 3.28 -20.32
CA ALA A 170 -6.66 3.39 -21.58
C ALA A 170 -5.20 3.87 -21.42
N MET A 171 -4.83 4.46 -20.28
CA MET A 171 -3.43 4.83 -19.99
C MET A 171 -2.62 3.61 -19.54
N PHE A 172 -3.27 2.62 -18.95
CA PHE A 172 -2.64 1.43 -18.36
C PHE A 172 -2.74 0.20 -19.27
N VAL A 173 -3.71 0.15 -20.18
CA VAL A 173 -3.88 -0.93 -21.15
C VAL A 173 -3.93 -0.36 -22.58
N GLU A 174 -3.07 -0.89 -23.45
CA GLU A 174 -3.06 -0.59 -24.88
C GLU A 174 -3.02 -1.92 -25.65
N LYS A 175 -4.02 -2.17 -26.51
CA LYS A 175 -4.14 -3.41 -27.32
C LYS A 175 -4.07 -4.69 -26.48
N SER A 176 -4.82 -4.74 -25.38
CA SER A 176 -4.86 -5.88 -24.44
C SER A 176 -3.50 -6.22 -23.82
N ALA A 177 -2.60 -5.24 -23.73
CA ALA A 177 -1.31 -5.37 -23.05
C ALA A 177 -1.13 -4.22 -22.06
N ILE A 178 -0.51 -4.52 -20.92
CA ILE A 178 -0.15 -3.51 -19.92
C ILE A 178 0.91 -2.58 -20.53
N THR A 179 0.65 -1.26 -20.52
CA THR A 179 1.64 -0.28 -20.95
C THR A 179 2.85 -0.30 -20.01
N THR A 180 4.04 0.05 -20.48
CA THR A 180 5.21 0.09 -19.58
C THR A 180 5.22 1.37 -18.76
N VAL A 181 5.77 1.33 -17.54
CA VAL A 181 5.94 2.50 -16.67
C VAL A 181 6.70 3.62 -17.39
N LEU A 182 7.74 3.29 -18.15
CA LEU A 182 8.50 4.25 -18.95
C LEU A 182 7.63 4.94 -20.01
N THR A 183 6.78 4.17 -20.72
CA THR A 183 5.85 4.72 -21.71
C THR A 183 4.87 5.69 -21.05
N ARG A 184 4.25 5.30 -19.93
CA ARG A 184 3.34 6.17 -19.17
C ARG A 184 4.04 7.43 -18.65
N THR A 185 5.25 7.29 -18.12
CA THR A 185 6.08 8.40 -17.62
C THR A 185 6.30 9.45 -18.71
N ARG A 186 6.68 9.01 -19.92
CA ARG A 186 6.95 9.90 -21.06
C ARG A 186 5.68 10.54 -21.63
N LYS A 187 4.60 9.74 -21.78
CA LYS A 187 3.35 10.19 -22.43
C LYS A 187 2.50 11.06 -21.51
N GLU A 188 2.35 10.67 -20.23
CA GLU A 188 1.31 11.22 -19.36
C GLU A 188 1.81 12.31 -18.41
N LEU A 189 3.01 12.18 -17.82
CA LEU A 189 3.44 13.10 -16.75
C LEU A 189 3.72 14.52 -17.26
N GLY A 190 4.36 14.66 -18.43
CA GLY A 190 4.63 15.97 -19.04
C GLY A 190 3.37 16.82 -19.21
N PRO A 191 2.33 16.33 -19.92
CA PRO A 191 1.04 17.03 -20.03
C PRO A 191 0.35 17.27 -18.68
N LEU A 192 0.41 16.31 -17.75
CA LEU A 192 -0.37 16.34 -16.51
C LEU A 192 0.17 17.35 -15.49
N ILE A 193 1.46 17.29 -15.19
CA ILE A 193 2.12 18.09 -14.14
C ILE A 193 3.17 19.07 -14.71
N GLY A 194 3.59 18.92 -15.96
CA GLY A 194 4.68 19.68 -16.55
C GLY A 194 6.05 19.17 -16.10
N GLY A 195 7.10 19.93 -16.41
CA GLY A 195 8.48 19.45 -16.25
C GLY A 195 8.91 18.55 -17.40
N ASN A 196 10.17 18.11 -17.35
CA ASN A 196 10.74 17.26 -18.38
C ASN A 196 10.75 15.80 -17.91
N TRP A 197 9.97 14.94 -18.56
CA TRP A 197 9.86 13.51 -18.22
C TRP A 197 10.44 12.60 -19.31
N ASN A 198 11.37 13.14 -20.10
CA ASN A 198 12.07 12.41 -21.14
C ASN A 198 13.50 12.09 -20.69
N ASP A 199 13.79 10.81 -20.45
CA ASP A 199 15.09 10.25 -20.05
C ASP A 199 16.25 10.54 -21.01
N HIS A 200 15.98 10.93 -22.26
CA HIS A 200 17.03 11.38 -23.17
C HIS A 200 17.51 12.81 -22.90
N THR A 201 16.71 13.62 -22.21
CA THR A 201 16.96 15.05 -22.03
C THR A 201 16.92 15.49 -20.56
N GLN A 202 16.32 14.68 -19.68
CA GLN A 202 16.30 14.88 -18.25
C GLN A 202 17.27 13.89 -17.59
N ARG A 203 18.25 14.44 -16.87
CA ARG A 203 19.36 13.69 -16.29
C ARG A 203 18.94 12.60 -15.30
N ASP A 204 18.07 12.90 -14.35
CA ASP A 204 17.69 11.98 -13.27
C ASP A 204 16.91 10.76 -13.82
N LEU A 205 16.06 10.96 -14.82
CA LEU A 205 15.37 9.91 -15.57
C LEU A 205 16.35 9.12 -16.44
N GLY A 206 17.33 9.78 -17.06
CA GLY A 206 18.41 9.13 -17.80
C GLY A 206 19.25 8.23 -16.89
N ASP A 207 19.61 8.72 -15.71
CA ASP A 207 20.33 7.98 -14.66
C ASP A 207 19.49 6.78 -14.18
N TRP A 208 18.19 6.97 -13.91
CA TRP A 208 17.29 5.86 -13.60
C TRP A 208 17.27 4.81 -14.71
N GLN A 209 17.14 5.22 -15.98
CA GLN A 209 17.11 4.27 -17.09
C GLN A 209 18.43 3.50 -17.20
N ALA A 210 19.57 4.17 -17.06
CA ALA A 210 20.89 3.57 -17.21
C ALA A 210 21.28 2.69 -16.01
N CYS A 211 21.20 3.24 -14.79
CA CYS A 211 21.69 2.60 -13.57
C CYS A 211 20.68 1.61 -12.96
N VAL A 212 19.39 1.74 -13.27
CA VAL A 212 18.34 0.91 -12.69
C VAL A 212 17.69 0.02 -13.75
N ALA A 213 16.97 0.59 -14.72
CA ALA A 213 16.12 -0.20 -15.62
C ALA A 213 16.94 -1.15 -16.52
N ARG A 214 17.99 -0.63 -17.19
CA ARG A 214 18.86 -1.44 -18.06
C ARG A 214 19.67 -2.45 -17.26
N LEU A 215 20.15 -2.07 -16.08
CA LEU A 215 20.93 -2.95 -15.22
C LEU A 215 20.08 -4.09 -14.64
N ARG A 216 18.84 -3.80 -14.22
CA ARG A 216 17.84 -4.81 -13.83
C ARG A 216 17.58 -5.78 -14.97
N HIS A 217 17.36 -5.28 -16.18
CA HIS A 217 17.14 -6.13 -17.36
C HIS A 217 18.34 -7.08 -17.59
N ARG A 218 19.58 -6.56 -17.56
CA ARG A 218 20.81 -7.38 -17.67
C ARG A 218 20.93 -8.41 -16.54
N THR A 219 20.56 -8.03 -15.32
CA THR A 219 20.65 -8.89 -14.14
C THR A 219 19.64 -10.04 -14.19
N ILE A 220 18.38 -9.75 -14.53
CA ILE A 220 17.30 -10.74 -14.59
C ILE A 220 17.44 -11.64 -15.82
N HIS A 221 17.59 -11.05 -17.01
CA HIS A 221 17.52 -11.81 -18.26
C HIS A 221 18.90 -12.26 -18.75
N GLY A 222 19.96 -11.52 -18.42
CA GLY A 222 21.33 -11.85 -18.80
C GLY A 222 22.12 -12.58 -17.73
N GLY A 223 21.55 -12.80 -16.54
CA GLY A 223 22.25 -13.43 -15.41
C GLY A 223 23.42 -12.60 -14.86
N TYR A 224 23.52 -11.32 -15.21
CA TYR A 224 24.59 -10.44 -14.76
C TYR A 224 24.57 -10.30 -13.23
N VAL A 225 25.75 -10.30 -12.60
CA VAL A 225 25.90 -10.06 -11.17
C VAL A 225 26.36 -8.61 -10.98
N PRO A 226 25.50 -7.70 -10.48
CA PRO A 226 25.87 -6.31 -10.28
C PRO A 226 26.90 -6.15 -9.17
N THR A 227 27.77 -5.16 -9.34
CA THR A 227 28.74 -4.74 -8.32
C THR A 227 28.08 -3.90 -7.22
N LEU A 228 28.75 -3.75 -6.07
CA LEU A 228 28.28 -2.87 -5.00
C LEU A 228 28.17 -1.40 -5.43
N ASP A 229 29.08 -0.94 -6.28
CA ASP A 229 29.06 0.44 -6.79
C ASP A 229 27.87 0.66 -7.74
N GLU A 230 27.57 -0.30 -8.60
CA GLU A 230 26.37 -0.26 -9.45
C GLU A 230 25.08 -0.29 -8.61
N ALA A 231 25.03 -1.10 -7.56
CA ALA A 231 23.89 -1.14 -6.64
C ALA A 231 23.73 0.18 -5.87
N ARG A 232 24.83 0.83 -5.48
CA ARG A 232 24.80 2.15 -4.85
C ARG A 232 24.35 3.23 -5.85
N ALA A 233 24.84 3.19 -7.07
CA ALA A 233 24.41 4.10 -8.14
C ALA A 233 22.92 3.94 -8.47
N ALA A 234 22.39 2.72 -8.45
CA ALA A 234 20.96 2.44 -8.63
C ALA A 234 20.10 3.05 -7.50
N LEU A 235 20.55 2.91 -6.25
CA LEU A 235 19.89 3.52 -5.10
C LEU A 235 19.90 5.05 -5.18
N ASP A 236 21.06 5.64 -5.50
CA ASP A 236 21.19 7.10 -5.64
C ASP A 236 20.34 7.63 -6.81
N ALA A 237 20.23 6.88 -7.91
CA ALA A 237 19.35 7.23 -9.03
C ALA A 237 17.87 7.18 -8.63
N SER A 238 17.47 6.22 -7.79
CA SER A 238 16.11 6.16 -7.23
C SER A 238 15.79 7.39 -6.37
N ASP A 239 16.72 7.82 -5.52
CA ASP A 239 16.55 9.03 -4.70
C ASP A 239 16.42 10.29 -5.56
N ARG A 240 17.29 10.44 -6.58
CA ARG A 240 17.23 11.56 -7.53
C ARG A 240 15.93 11.61 -8.32
N LEU A 241 15.40 10.45 -8.71
CA LEU A 241 14.11 10.37 -9.42
C LEU A 241 12.96 10.89 -8.54
N ARG A 242 12.90 10.50 -7.27
CA ARG A 242 11.93 11.04 -6.29
C ARG A 242 12.11 12.55 -6.14
N ASP A 243 13.35 13.02 -5.99
CA ASP A 243 13.65 14.43 -5.80
C ASP A 243 13.27 15.28 -7.02
N HIS A 244 13.45 14.74 -8.22
CA HIS A 244 12.95 15.36 -9.46
C HIS A 244 11.43 15.58 -9.39
N ALA A 245 10.67 14.53 -9.09
CA ALA A 245 9.21 14.60 -8.98
C ALA A 245 8.76 15.57 -7.89
N ALA A 246 9.41 15.55 -6.72
CA ALA A 246 9.15 16.51 -5.64
C ALA A 246 9.43 17.96 -6.09
N GLY A 247 10.52 18.19 -6.82
CA GLY A 247 10.84 19.49 -7.40
C GLY A 247 9.81 19.99 -8.41
N VAL A 248 9.24 19.08 -9.22
CA VAL A 248 8.14 19.39 -10.15
C VAL A 248 6.86 19.74 -9.36
N LEU A 249 6.51 18.96 -8.34
CA LEU A 249 5.35 19.20 -7.48
C LEU A 249 5.41 20.55 -6.76
N VAL A 250 6.57 20.95 -6.25
CA VAL A 250 6.73 22.25 -5.57
C VAL A 250 6.33 23.41 -6.50
N ARG A 251 6.60 23.31 -7.80
CA ARG A 251 6.19 24.32 -8.80
C ARG A 251 4.69 24.27 -9.13
N ARG A 252 3.99 23.22 -8.68
CA ARG A 252 2.57 22.94 -8.97
C ARG A 252 1.72 22.74 -7.72
N LEU A 253 2.16 23.23 -6.56
CA LEU A 253 1.47 23.04 -5.26
C LEU A 253 0.01 23.51 -5.24
N LYS A 254 -0.34 24.53 -6.02
CA LYS A 254 -1.74 24.98 -6.14
C LYS A 254 -2.64 23.97 -6.84
N LYS A 255 -2.08 23.19 -7.77
CA LYS A 255 -2.80 22.20 -8.58
C LYS A 255 -2.81 20.81 -7.92
N PHE A 256 -1.74 20.47 -7.20
CA PHE A 256 -1.58 19.15 -6.57
C PHE A 256 -1.16 19.23 -5.08
N PRO A 257 -1.90 19.95 -4.23
CA PRO A 257 -1.57 20.07 -2.81
C PRO A 257 -1.59 18.72 -2.06
N ARG A 258 -2.51 17.79 -2.36
CA ARG A 258 -2.61 16.49 -1.67
C ARG A 258 -1.46 15.57 -2.05
N THR A 259 -1.14 15.48 -3.35
CA THR A 259 0.02 14.70 -3.81
C THR A 259 1.32 15.23 -3.19
N ALA A 260 1.47 16.56 -3.11
CA ALA A 260 2.64 17.16 -2.47
C ALA A 260 2.69 16.87 -0.96
N LEU A 261 1.56 16.92 -0.26
CA LEU A 261 1.50 16.56 1.16
C LEU A 261 1.86 15.10 1.40
N MET A 262 1.37 14.18 0.56
CA MET A 262 1.66 12.75 0.68
C MET A 262 3.11 12.41 0.32
N LEU A 263 3.70 13.04 -0.71
CA LEU A 263 5.07 12.74 -1.13
C LEU A 263 6.13 13.46 -0.30
N ILE A 264 5.94 14.75 -0.02
CA ILE A 264 6.95 15.62 0.59
C ILE A 264 6.74 15.73 2.10
N GLY A 265 5.49 15.71 2.55
CA GLY A 265 5.13 15.95 3.94
C GLY A 265 5.01 17.44 4.30
N SER A 266 4.10 17.75 5.21
CA SER A 266 3.82 19.12 5.67
C SER A 266 5.06 19.79 6.28
N ARG A 267 5.81 19.08 7.14
CA ARG A 267 7.02 19.60 7.79
C ARG A 267 8.12 19.97 6.80
N ALA A 268 8.35 19.15 5.78
CA ALA A 268 9.37 19.45 4.76
C ALA A 268 8.92 20.59 3.83
N LEU A 269 7.62 20.71 3.54
CA LEU A 269 7.07 21.88 2.84
C LEU A 269 7.23 23.15 3.69
N GLU A 270 7.01 23.07 5.01
CA GLU A 270 7.20 24.17 5.94
C GLU A 270 8.66 24.64 5.99
N ALA A 271 9.59 23.69 6.21
CA ALA A 271 11.02 23.98 6.27
C ALA A 271 11.57 24.61 4.98
N ARG A 272 10.90 24.41 3.84
CA ARG A 272 11.24 24.99 2.54
C ARG A 272 10.51 26.32 2.27
N GLY A 273 9.69 26.82 3.19
CA GLY A 273 8.85 28.00 3.00
C GLY A 273 7.77 27.83 1.93
N GLN A 274 7.36 26.59 1.65
CA GLN A 274 6.44 26.22 0.56
C GLN A 274 5.01 25.93 1.04
N LEU A 275 4.68 26.29 2.28
CA LEU A 275 3.37 26.01 2.87
C LEU A 275 2.33 27.05 2.44
N THR A 276 1.91 26.94 1.18
CA THR A 276 0.95 27.84 0.52
C THR A 276 -0.44 27.78 1.17
N LYS A 277 -1.29 28.80 0.92
CA LYS A 277 -2.69 28.81 1.39
C LYS A 277 -3.47 27.57 0.96
N ALA A 278 -3.25 27.07 -0.27
CA ALA A 278 -3.90 25.86 -0.77
C ALA A 278 -3.51 24.63 0.07
N VAL A 279 -2.21 24.47 0.35
CA VAL A 279 -1.71 23.37 1.20
C VAL A 279 -2.24 23.48 2.63
N ARG A 280 -2.32 24.69 3.21
CA ARG A 280 -2.93 24.91 4.54
C ARG A 280 -4.39 24.51 4.57
N CYS A 281 -5.17 24.94 3.58
CA CYS A 281 -6.59 24.60 3.48
C CYS A 281 -6.80 23.09 3.44
N GLU A 282 -5.94 22.37 2.71
CA GLU A 282 -5.98 20.91 2.68
C GLU A 282 -5.66 20.31 4.06
N ILE A 283 -4.61 20.77 4.75
CA ILE A 283 -4.26 20.32 6.11
C ILE A 283 -5.41 20.60 7.10
N GLU A 284 -5.96 21.81 7.08
CA GLU A 284 -7.01 22.30 7.99
C GLU A 284 -8.35 21.61 7.76
N SER A 285 -8.62 21.10 6.56
CA SER A 285 -9.85 20.36 6.27
C SER A 285 -9.95 19.02 7.01
N GLY A 286 -8.87 18.55 7.66
CA GLY A 286 -8.87 17.32 8.46
C GLY A 286 -9.01 16.02 7.65
N GLY A 287 -9.09 16.11 6.32
CA GLY A 287 -9.34 14.97 5.43
C GLY A 287 -8.11 14.10 5.13
N ALA A 288 -6.94 14.39 5.71
CA ALA A 288 -5.69 13.73 5.33
C ALA A 288 -5.69 12.21 5.55
N GLU A 289 -6.38 11.72 6.58
CA GLU A 289 -6.58 10.29 6.82
C GLU A 289 -7.55 9.68 5.79
N GLN A 290 -8.63 10.38 5.47
CA GLN A 290 -9.61 9.94 4.46
C GLN A 290 -9.04 9.91 3.04
N TRP A 291 -8.08 10.78 2.71
CA TRP A 291 -7.44 10.80 1.39
C TRP A 291 -6.65 9.54 1.12
N GLY A 292 -5.85 9.10 2.10
CA GLY A 292 -5.03 7.90 1.98
C GLY A 292 -5.91 6.68 1.67
N GLU A 293 -6.98 6.50 2.45
CA GLU A 293 -7.92 5.39 2.25
C GLU A 293 -8.63 5.45 0.89
N ARG A 294 -9.17 6.62 0.51
CA ARG A 294 -9.85 6.77 -0.79
C ARG A 294 -8.90 6.56 -1.96
N PHE A 295 -7.68 7.07 -1.89
CA PHE A 295 -6.66 6.81 -2.91
C PHE A 295 -6.33 5.31 -3.01
N VAL A 296 -6.20 4.61 -1.88
CA VAL A 296 -5.94 3.16 -1.89
C VAL A 296 -7.09 2.41 -2.55
N ARG A 297 -8.34 2.75 -2.25
CA ARG A 297 -9.51 2.15 -2.91
C ARG A 297 -9.54 2.47 -4.40
N TRP A 298 -9.25 3.72 -4.78
CA TRP A 298 -9.13 4.13 -6.18
C TRP A 298 -8.08 3.31 -6.93
N ARG A 299 -6.89 3.15 -6.33
CA ARG A 299 -5.78 2.37 -6.90
C ARG A 299 -6.15 0.89 -7.05
N LYS A 300 -6.78 0.29 -6.04
CA LYS A 300 -7.26 -1.10 -6.08
C LYS A 300 -8.34 -1.29 -7.15
N CYS A 301 -9.29 -0.37 -7.26
CA CYS A 301 -10.31 -0.37 -8.29
C CYS A 301 -9.68 -0.32 -9.69
N LEU A 302 -8.76 0.62 -9.94
CA LEU A 302 -8.05 0.69 -11.21
C LEU A 302 -7.27 -0.60 -11.52
N ALA A 303 -6.60 -1.19 -10.53
CA ALA A 303 -5.87 -2.45 -10.72
C ALA A 303 -6.81 -3.59 -11.15
N GLY A 304 -7.95 -3.77 -10.47
CA GLY A 304 -8.94 -4.78 -10.86
C GLY A 304 -9.56 -4.52 -12.23
N LEU A 305 -9.76 -3.26 -12.63
CA LEU A 305 -10.20 -2.90 -13.98
C LEU A 305 -9.15 -3.27 -15.05
N VAL A 306 -7.88 -3.02 -14.77
CA VAL A 306 -6.76 -3.39 -15.66
C VAL A 306 -6.68 -4.91 -15.81
N GLU A 307 -6.76 -5.66 -14.71
CA GLU A 307 -6.75 -7.13 -14.74
C GLU A 307 -7.91 -7.67 -15.58
N ARG A 308 -9.12 -7.12 -15.39
CA ARG A 308 -10.31 -7.54 -16.14
C ARG A 308 -10.25 -7.21 -17.63
N GLU A 309 -9.60 -6.12 -18.02
CA GLU A 309 -9.40 -5.78 -19.43
C GLU A 309 -8.48 -6.80 -20.13
N LEU A 310 -7.56 -7.41 -19.38
CA LEU A 310 -6.67 -8.46 -19.88
C LEU A 310 -7.32 -9.84 -19.83
N GLU A 311 -8.06 -10.11 -18.75
CA GLU A 311 -8.73 -11.37 -18.48
C GLU A 311 -10.20 -11.09 -18.11
N PRO A 312 -11.11 -11.03 -19.11
CA PRO A 312 -12.51 -10.73 -18.86
C PRO A 312 -13.14 -11.71 -17.87
N PHE A 313 -13.72 -11.16 -16.81
CA PHE A 313 -14.40 -11.89 -15.74
C PHE A 313 -15.79 -11.30 -15.48
N SER A 314 -16.77 -12.18 -15.30
CA SER A 314 -18.14 -11.83 -14.92
C SER A 314 -18.57 -12.70 -13.74
N PRO A 315 -18.89 -12.12 -12.58
CA PRO A 315 -19.35 -12.87 -11.41
C PRO A 315 -20.67 -13.60 -11.65
N ASP A 316 -20.83 -14.76 -11.00
CA ASP A 316 -22.15 -15.37 -10.81
C ASP A 316 -22.93 -14.57 -9.76
N GLN A 317 -24.17 -14.22 -10.08
CA GLN A 317 -25.08 -13.52 -9.19
C GLN A 317 -25.34 -14.31 -7.88
N ARG A 318 -25.25 -15.64 -7.92
CA ARG A 318 -25.48 -16.51 -6.76
C ARG A 318 -24.40 -16.38 -5.69
N ASP A 319 -23.18 -16.05 -6.10
CA ASP A 319 -22.03 -15.87 -5.21
C ASP A 319 -21.96 -14.43 -4.64
N ALA A 320 -22.86 -13.55 -5.08
CA ALA A 320 -22.89 -12.15 -4.70
C ALA A 320 -23.89 -11.85 -3.57
N TYR A 321 -23.45 -11.04 -2.61
CA TYR A 321 -24.27 -10.58 -1.49
C TYR A 321 -25.36 -9.63 -1.98
N LEU A 322 -26.58 -9.74 -1.44
CA LEU A 322 -27.62 -8.73 -1.64
C LEU A 322 -27.44 -7.62 -0.61
N ILE A 323 -27.36 -6.37 -1.06
CA ILE A 323 -27.21 -5.18 -0.23
C ILE A 323 -28.40 -4.26 -0.49
N GLY A 324 -29.11 -3.88 0.57
CA GLY A 324 -30.08 -2.79 0.56
C GLY A 324 -29.38 -1.47 0.84
N ILE A 325 -29.56 -0.49 -0.03
CA ILE A 325 -29.01 0.85 0.08
C ILE A 325 -30.14 1.80 0.41
N VAL A 326 -30.10 2.37 1.60
CA VAL A 326 -31.04 3.40 2.02
C VAL A 326 -30.38 4.75 1.81
N THR A 327 -30.95 5.56 0.93
CA THR A 327 -30.47 6.92 0.68
C THR A 327 -31.23 7.93 1.56
N GLY A 328 -30.61 9.07 1.86
CA GLY A 328 -31.21 10.14 2.67
C GLY A 328 -32.44 10.84 2.08
N ARG A 329 -33.14 10.26 1.10
CA ARG A 329 -34.46 10.69 0.60
C ARG A 329 -35.53 9.62 0.84
N GLY A 330 -35.27 8.69 1.77
CA GLY A 330 -36.10 7.51 2.01
C GLY A 330 -36.20 6.55 0.82
N ARG A 331 -35.32 6.67 -0.18
CA ARG A 331 -35.29 5.77 -1.33
C ARG A 331 -34.42 4.56 -1.01
N LEU A 332 -35.00 3.38 -1.19
CA LEU A 332 -34.35 2.08 -1.05
C LEU A 332 -34.00 1.52 -2.43
N GLU A 333 -32.74 1.17 -2.62
CA GLU A 333 -32.23 0.49 -3.81
C GLU A 333 -31.57 -0.83 -3.42
N PHE A 334 -31.57 -1.81 -4.32
CA PHE A 334 -30.95 -3.11 -4.07
C PHE A 334 -29.82 -3.36 -5.05
N VAL A 335 -28.71 -3.86 -4.51
CA VAL A 335 -27.47 -4.08 -5.25
C VAL A 335 -26.95 -5.46 -4.92
N ARG A 336 -26.54 -6.21 -5.94
CA ARG A 336 -25.72 -7.41 -5.77
C ARG A 336 -24.26 -6.99 -5.74
N HIS A 337 -23.52 -7.44 -4.72
CA HIS A 337 -22.11 -7.12 -4.51
C HIS A 337 -21.27 -8.40 -4.46
N HIS A 338 -20.37 -8.54 -5.42
CA HIS A 338 -19.39 -9.62 -5.44
C HIS A 338 -18.09 -9.11 -4.80
N ARG A 339 -17.93 -9.39 -3.50
CA ARG A 339 -16.88 -8.82 -2.65
C ARG A 339 -15.47 -9.14 -3.15
N GLU A 340 -15.24 -10.35 -3.66
CA GLU A 340 -13.91 -10.79 -4.09
C GLU A 340 -13.42 -10.04 -5.33
N SER A 341 -14.31 -9.72 -6.26
CA SER A 341 -13.96 -8.99 -7.48
C SER A 341 -14.15 -7.48 -7.36
N GLY A 342 -14.72 -6.99 -6.25
CA GLY A 342 -15.03 -5.57 -6.07
C GLY A 342 -16.05 -5.04 -7.08
N LEU A 343 -17.00 -5.89 -7.52
CA LEU A 343 -18.03 -5.54 -8.49
C LEU A 343 -19.42 -5.48 -7.87
N ALA A 344 -20.24 -4.60 -8.41
CA ALA A 344 -21.63 -4.43 -7.99
C ALA A 344 -22.54 -4.23 -9.19
N ALA A 345 -23.80 -4.63 -9.06
CA ALA A 345 -24.84 -4.42 -10.06
C ALA A 345 -26.20 -4.17 -9.37
N ASN A 346 -26.97 -3.22 -9.88
CA ASN A 346 -28.35 -3.01 -9.46
C ASN A 346 -29.19 -4.27 -9.68
N ALA A 347 -30.07 -4.54 -8.73
CA ALA A 347 -30.90 -5.72 -8.71
C ALA A 347 -32.36 -5.38 -8.37
N GLU A 348 -33.28 -6.01 -9.09
CA GLU A 348 -34.70 -5.99 -8.79
C GLU A 348 -35.06 -7.21 -7.93
N LEU A 349 -35.85 -7.00 -6.88
CA LEU A 349 -36.36 -8.08 -6.04
C LEU A 349 -37.48 -8.82 -6.75
N LEU A 350 -37.43 -10.16 -6.77
CA LEU A 350 -38.48 -11.00 -7.33
C LEU A 350 -39.45 -11.53 -6.25
N ALA A 351 -39.07 -11.42 -4.98
CA ALA A 351 -39.89 -11.77 -3.84
C ALA A 351 -39.60 -10.82 -2.66
N ARG A 352 -40.54 -10.76 -1.70
CA ARG A 352 -40.37 -10.05 -0.42
C ARG A 352 -39.95 -11.03 0.67
N SER A 353 -39.21 -10.53 1.65
CA SER A 353 -38.90 -11.23 2.91
C SER A 353 -39.07 -10.27 4.08
N GLN A 354 -39.07 -10.81 5.30
CA GLN A 354 -39.14 -9.98 6.52
C GLN A 354 -37.98 -8.98 6.62
N SER A 355 -36.77 -9.37 6.18
CA SER A 355 -35.62 -8.45 6.14
C SER A 355 -35.84 -7.29 5.17
N ILE A 356 -36.48 -7.54 4.02
CA ILE A 356 -36.83 -6.48 3.06
C ILE A 356 -37.85 -5.51 3.66
N GLU A 357 -38.87 -6.02 4.36
CA GLU A 357 -39.87 -5.18 5.03
C GLU A 357 -39.22 -4.29 6.11
N HIS A 358 -38.33 -4.84 6.93
CA HIS A 358 -37.57 -4.04 7.91
C HIS A 358 -36.70 -2.96 7.25
N LEU A 359 -36.14 -3.23 6.07
CA LEU A 359 -35.38 -2.22 5.31
C LEU A 359 -36.27 -1.13 4.72
N GLU A 360 -37.48 -1.47 4.27
CA GLU A 360 -38.50 -0.50 3.83
C GLU A 360 -38.90 0.41 5.00
N ASP A 361 -39.13 -0.15 6.19
CA ASP A 361 -39.44 0.63 7.40
C ASP A 361 -38.28 1.55 7.82
N LEU A 362 -37.05 1.03 7.76
CA LEU A 362 -35.86 1.84 8.05
C LEU A 362 -35.70 2.98 7.04
N ALA A 363 -35.96 2.72 5.76
CA ALA A 363 -35.93 3.74 4.72
C ALA A 363 -36.97 4.83 4.96
N ALA A 364 -38.20 4.45 5.34
CA ALA A 364 -39.26 5.40 5.67
C ALA A 364 -38.94 6.24 6.92
N ALA A 365 -38.19 5.69 7.88
CA ALA A 365 -37.77 6.38 9.09
C ALA A 365 -36.53 7.27 8.91
N MET A 366 -35.83 7.17 7.77
CA MET A 366 -34.58 7.90 7.55
C MET A 366 -34.86 9.40 7.33
N PRO A 367 -34.19 10.30 8.08
CA PRO A 367 -34.40 11.74 7.91
C PRO A 367 -33.92 12.21 6.53
N ASP A 368 -34.64 13.18 5.97
CA ASP A 368 -34.24 13.87 4.75
C ASP A 368 -32.84 14.48 4.92
N GLY A 369 -31.94 14.15 4.00
CA GLY A 369 -30.54 14.57 4.01
C GLY A 369 -29.60 13.67 4.83
N GLY A 370 -30.07 12.52 5.33
CA GLY A 370 -29.22 11.54 5.99
C GLY A 370 -28.11 10.97 5.07
N GLU A 371 -26.98 10.61 5.66
CA GLU A 371 -25.94 9.87 4.92
C GLU A 371 -26.48 8.51 4.48
N PRO A 372 -26.19 8.08 3.24
CA PRO A 372 -26.66 6.80 2.74
C PRO A 372 -26.04 5.62 3.53
N ILE A 373 -26.86 4.60 3.81
CA ILE A 373 -26.47 3.42 4.58
C ILE A 373 -26.57 2.16 3.69
N SER A 374 -25.56 1.31 3.75
CA SER A 374 -25.54 -0.01 3.11
C SER A 374 -25.80 -1.10 4.13
N ILE A 375 -26.77 -1.97 3.88
CA ILE A 375 -27.15 -3.05 4.79
C ILE A 375 -27.17 -4.38 4.04
N ALA A 376 -26.40 -5.35 4.52
CA ALA A 376 -26.39 -6.69 3.95
C ALA A 376 -27.71 -7.41 4.27
N VAL A 377 -28.31 -8.03 3.25
CA VAL A 377 -29.49 -8.87 3.37
C VAL A 377 -29.03 -10.32 3.43
N HIS A 378 -29.29 -10.99 4.55
CA HIS A 378 -28.87 -12.38 4.78
C HIS A 378 -29.88 -13.41 4.26
N ASP A 379 -31.10 -13.00 3.94
CA ASP A 379 -32.12 -13.87 3.36
C ASP A 379 -31.79 -14.21 1.91
N ASP A 380 -32.07 -15.46 1.49
CA ASP A 380 -31.97 -15.87 0.09
C ASP A 380 -33.16 -15.33 -0.72
N VAL A 381 -33.13 -14.02 -0.98
CA VAL A 381 -34.16 -13.33 -1.76
C VAL A 381 -33.83 -13.47 -3.25
N PRO A 382 -34.70 -14.07 -4.07
CA PRO A 382 -34.49 -14.15 -5.50
C PRO A 382 -34.48 -12.73 -6.10
N THR A 383 -33.51 -12.46 -6.96
CA THR A 383 -33.32 -11.15 -7.59
C THR A 383 -32.99 -11.30 -9.07
N ARG A 384 -33.20 -10.25 -9.84
CA ARG A 384 -32.76 -10.14 -11.23
C ARG A 384 -31.88 -8.91 -11.40
N LEU A 385 -30.69 -9.05 -11.98
CA LEU A 385 -29.84 -7.91 -12.30
C LEU A 385 -30.53 -7.01 -13.34
N THR A 386 -30.49 -5.69 -13.11
CA THR A 386 -31.05 -4.69 -14.03
C THR A 386 -29.98 -4.01 -14.89
N GLU A 387 -28.71 -4.35 -14.66
CA GLU A 387 -27.55 -3.81 -15.36
C GLU A 387 -26.38 -4.80 -15.34
N ASP A 388 -25.34 -4.49 -16.12
CA ASP A 388 -24.06 -5.21 -16.09
C ASP A 388 -23.25 -4.87 -14.83
N TRP A 389 -22.33 -5.78 -14.45
CA TRP A 389 -21.41 -5.59 -13.34
C TRP A 389 -20.49 -4.39 -13.54
N VAL A 390 -20.58 -3.42 -12.63
CA VAL A 390 -19.72 -2.23 -12.57
C VAL A 390 -18.82 -2.27 -11.32
N ALA A 391 -17.83 -1.37 -11.24
CA ALA A 391 -17.01 -1.27 -10.03
C ALA A 391 -17.86 -0.88 -8.81
N GLU A 392 -17.60 -1.50 -7.66
CA GLU A 392 -18.44 -1.37 -6.46
C GLU A 392 -18.68 0.07 -6.00
N HIS A 393 -17.70 0.96 -6.17
CA HIS A 393 -17.81 2.37 -5.77
C HIS A 393 -18.93 3.13 -6.51
N ARG A 394 -19.35 2.63 -7.68
CA ARG A 394 -20.45 3.21 -8.48
C ARG A 394 -21.81 2.97 -7.85
N ARG A 395 -21.92 2.00 -6.95
CA ARG A 395 -23.18 1.54 -6.37
C ARG A 395 -23.18 1.55 -4.85
N LEU A 396 -22.04 1.34 -4.20
CA LEU A 396 -21.93 1.25 -2.75
C LEU A 396 -21.37 2.55 -2.14
N PRO A 397 -22.18 3.28 -1.33
CA PRO A 397 -21.77 4.54 -0.73
C PRO A 397 -20.49 4.54 0.11
N LEU A 398 -20.26 3.46 0.85
CA LEU A 398 -19.10 3.35 1.73
C LEU A 398 -17.82 2.94 0.98
N CYS A 399 -17.93 2.62 -0.31
CA CYS A 399 -16.81 2.22 -1.16
C CYS A 399 -16.25 3.37 -2.01
N GLY A 400 -16.54 4.62 -1.65
CA GLY A 400 -16.07 5.79 -2.39
C GLY A 400 -14.54 5.84 -2.58
N VAL A 401 -14.12 6.21 -3.79
CA VAL A 401 -12.75 6.26 -4.30
C VAL A 401 -12.31 7.67 -4.68
N MET A 402 -13.22 8.61 -4.97
CA MET A 402 -12.88 9.93 -5.51
C MET A 402 -12.32 10.87 -4.44
N ALA A 403 -11.36 11.73 -4.83
CA ALA A 403 -10.68 12.64 -3.89
C ALA A 403 -11.64 13.63 -3.20
N ASN A 404 -12.72 14.01 -3.87
CA ASN A 404 -13.77 14.88 -3.33
C ASN A 404 -14.98 14.10 -2.75
N GLY A 405 -14.98 12.77 -2.83
CA GLY A 405 -16.11 11.92 -2.41
C GLY A 405 -17.30 11.93 -3.36
N ALA A 406 -17.15 12.48 -4.58
CA ALA A 406 -18.19 12.46 -5.60
C ALA A 406 -18.11 11.16 -6.42
N ASP A 407 -18.43 10.04 -5.78
CA ASP A 407 -18.35 8.69 -6.37
C ASP A 407 -19.59 8.27 -7.16
N PHE A 408 -20.70 8.97 -6.94
CA PHE A 408 -21.99 8.70 -7.57
C PHE A 408 -22.13 9.53 -8.84
N TYR A 409 -22.22 8.84 -9.97
CA TYR A 409 -22.39 9.42 -11.31
C TYR A 409 -23.71 8.96 -11.91
#